data_AF-A0A672NA35-F1
#
_entry.id   AF-A0A672NA35-F1
#
_cell.length_a   1.000
_cell.length_b   1.000
_cell.length_c   1.000
_cell.angle_alpha   90.00
_cell.angle_beta   90.00
_cell.angle_gamma   90.00
#
_symmetry.space_group_name_H-M   'P 1'
#
loop_
_entity.id
_entity.type
_entity.pdbx_description
1 polymer ?
#
loop_
_entity_poly.entity_id
_entity_poly.type
_entity_poly.pdbx_seq_one_letter_code
_entity_poly.pdbx_strand_id
1 'polypeptide(L)'
;MAGLNILWCFSVYLGSSFIQEALHRARELTYATYTHTSDRVKTSVSNGSVRPSDLLALFKQTGPKTRTHVRSAEFLDNTVELIREMVYTHSMDIPAPTELLSAEDMETILQVTGCSSETLRPVCKSDCLSKRYRTITGHCNNRGNPQWGAANTPYARWLSPEYEDPRGAPRGWNAQHTFHNHTLPPVRSVSQEVLYTHNENISLDMSLSHLLVEWGQWIDHDLTLTPQSPSTAAFKTGADCTRTCSRDTPCFPIQIPLSDPRTWTQSCMQFFHSAPSCMVPLGHREQLNAITAFVDASMVYGSSDGLSGALRNLSSPLGLLAVNQFHSDQGLGFMPFLTRTKQCKILNIISLCFCVRVSGDSRANEHLGMIALHTLFLREHNRLAEELHKLNPHWSPDTLYQEARKILGAVHQILTWDHYLPRVLGRSANLALMPPYKGYDPAADHSFVTNSLQNTFFYVPQKKGLK
;
A
#
# COMPACT_ATOMS: atom_id res chain seq x y z
N MET A 1 44.00 -2.57 -47.67
CA MET A 1 42.54 -2.49 -47.45
C MET A 1 42.14 -3.75 -46.70
N ALA A 2 42.15 -3.68 -45.36
CA ALA A 2 41.62 -4.76 -44.53
C ALA A 2 40.19 -4.37 -44.16
N GLY A 3 39.22 -5.11 -44.70
CA GLY A 3 37.81 -4.88 -44.42
C GLY A 3 37.50 -5.27 -42.98
N LEU A 4 37.04 -4.30 -42.18
CA LEU A 4 36.33 -4.59 -40.94
C LEU A 4 34.98 -5.21 -41.32
N ASN A 5 34.85 -6.53 -41.15
CA ASN A 5 33.55 -7.18 -41.05
C ASN A 5 32.94 -6.78 -39.70
N ILE A 6 32.12 -5.72 -39.70
CA ILE A 6 31.19 -5.43 -38.62
C ILE A 6 30.05 -6.45 -38.75
N LEU A 7 30.21 -7.59 -38.07
CA LEU A 7 29.10 -8.48 -37.77
C LEU A 7 28.15 -7.72 -36.85
N TRP A 8 27.07 -7.20 -37.43
CA TRP A 8 25.88 -6.82 -36.66
C TRP A 8 25.33 -8.09 -36.02
N CYS A 9 25.67 -8.32 -34.77
CA CYS A 9 25.05 -9.37 -33.96
C CYS A 9 23.61 -8.92 -33.69
N PHE A 10 22.67 -9.31 -34.56
CA PHE A 10 21.25 -9.20 -34.25
C PHE A 10 21.02 -10.04 -33.00
N SER A 11 20.82 -9.39 -31.85
CA SER A 11 20.40 -10.08 -30.64
C SER A 11 18.97 -10.58 -30.91
N VAL A 12 18.80 -11.89 -30.98
CA VAL A 12 17.50 -12.51 -31.18
C VAL A 12 16.82 -12.63 -29.82
N TYR A 13 15.79 -11.82 -29.60
CA TYR A 13 14.98 -11.87 -28.39
C TYR A 13 13.88 -12.92 -28.57
N LEU A 14 14.01 -14.07 -27.88
CA LEU A 14 13.11 -15.21 -28.06
C LEU A 14 11.66 -14.90 -27.66
N GLY A 15 11.45 -13.92 -26.78
CA GLY A 15 10.12 -13.51 -26.33
C GLY A 15 9.32 -12.71 -27.36
N SER A 16 9.98 -12.06 -28.33
CA SER A 16 9.31 -11.12 -29.25
C SER A 16 8.22 -11.79 -30.08
N SER A 17 8.40 -13.05 -30.47
CA SER A 17 7.40 -13.82 -31.24
C SER A 17 6.13 -14.12 -30.45
N PHE A 18 6.17 -14.08 -29.12
CA PHE A 18 5.06 -14.49 -28.25
C PHE A 18 4.26 -13.32 -27.70
N ILE A 19 4.68 -12.07 -27.93
CA ILE A 19 4.09 -10.87 -27.30
C ILE A 19 2.58 -10.76 -27.53
N GLN A 20 2.13 -10.89 -28.78
CA GLN A 20 0.72 -10.71 -29.12
C GLN A 20 -0.17 -11.78 -28.47
N GLU A 21 0.28 -13.04 -28.52
CA GLU A 21 -0.44 -14.16 -27.90
C GLU A 21 -0.48 -14.02 -26.37
N ALA A 22 0.66 -13.70 -25.76
CA ALA A 22 0.78 -13.50 -24.32
C ALA A 22 -0.08 -12.33 -23.83
N LEU A 23 -0.09 -11.19 -24.53
CA LEU A 23 -0.94 -10.05 -24.20
C LEU A 23 -2.43 -10.40 -24.26
N HIS A 24 -2.85 -11.12 -25.29
CA HIS A 24 -4.25 -11.55 -25.41
C HIS A 24 -4.63 -12.49 -24.27
N ARG A 25 -3.83 -13.52 -24.01
CA ARG A 25 -4.10 -14.50 -22.95
C ARG A 25 -4.04 -13.89 -21.55
N ALA A 26 -3.04 -13.03 -21.27
CA ALA A 26 -2.92 -12.33 -20.00
C ALA A 26 -4.10 -11.39 -19.75
N ARG A 27 -4.63 -10.74 -20.79
CA ARG A 27 -5.82 -9.90 -20.68
C ARG A 27 -7.02 -10.73 -20.23
N GLU A 28 -7.32 -11.82 -20.94
CA GLU A 28 -8.47 -12.67 -20.60
C GLU A 28 -8.38 -13.21 -19.16
N LEU A 29 -7.22 -13.76 -18.78
CA LEU A 29 -7.01 -14.31 -17.43
C LEU A 29 -7.09 -13.23 -16.34
N THR A 30 -6.46 -12.07 -16.55
CA THR A 30 -6.51 -10.97 -15.57
C THR A 30 -7.95 -10.44 -15.44
N TYR A 31 -8.70 -10.28 -16.53
CA TYR A 31 -10.08 -9.83 -16.47
C TYR A 31 -11.01 -10.86 -15.79
N ALA A 32 -10.81 -12.15 -16.07
CA ALA A 32 -11.58 -13.23 -15.46
C ALA A 32 -11.39 -13.28 -13.93
N THR A 33 -10.15 -13.20 -13.45
CA THR A 33 -9.83 -13.24 -12.01
C THR A 33 -10.37 -12.04 -11.23
N TYR A 34 -10.32 -10.84 -11.82
CA TYR A 34 -10.94 -9.64 -11.25
C TYR A 34 -12.47 -9.74 -11.21
N THR A 35 -13.08 -10.25 -12.27
CA THR A 35 -14.54 -10.46 -12.35
C THR A 35 -15.01 -11.44 -11.30
N HIS A 36 -14.33 -12.58 -11.18
CA HIS A 36 -14.58 -13.58 -10.13
C HIS A 36 -14.56 -12.94 -8.74
N THR A 37 -13.54 -12.11 -8.45
CA THR A 37 -13.42 -11.45 -7.15
C THR A 37 -14.55 -10.47 -6.89
N SER A 38 -14.89 -9.64 -7.88
CA SER A 38 -16.02 -8.71 -7.80
C SER A 38 -17.32 -9.45 -7.50
N ASP A 39 -17.59 -10.55 -8.20
CA ASP A 39 -18.83 -11.29 -8.07
C ASP A 39 -18.90 -12.05 -6.74
N ARG A 40 -17.79 -12.65 -6.29
CA ARG A 40 -17.67 -13.24 -4.95
C ARG A 40 -18.04 -12.24 -3.86
N VAL A 41 -17.51 -11.02 -3.93
CA VAL A 41 -17.82 -9.96 -2.95
C VAL A 41 -19.29 -9.58 -3.00
N LYS A 42 -19.86 -9.38 -4.20
CA LYS A 42 -21.30 -9.08 -4.35
C LYS A 42 -22.18 -10.18 -3.75
N THR A 43 -21.88 -11.45 -4.03
CA THR A 43 -22.64 -12.60 -3.51
C THR A 43 -22.51 -12.72 -1.99
N SER A 44 -21.31 -12.51 -1.45
CA SER A 44 -21.08 -12.58 0.01
C SER A 44 -21.86 -11.49 0.75
N VAL A 45 -21.91 -10.29 0.15
CA VAL A 45 -22.69 -9.16 0.66
C VAL A 45 -24.19 -9.41 0.55
N SER A 46 -24.68 -9.94 -0.58
CA SER A 46 -26.11 -10.21 -0.78
C SER A 46 -26.64 -11.29 0.15
N ASN A 47 -25.82 -12.32 0.42
CA ASN A 47 -26.21 -13.47 1.22
C ASN A 47 -25.97 -13.27 2.72
N GLY A 48 -25.42 -12.12 3.13
CA GLY A 48 -25.07 -11.84 4.53
C GLY A 48 -23.96 -12.74 5.09
N SER A 49 -23.24 -13.47 4.25
CA SER A 49 -22.21 -14.44 4.62
C SER A 49 -20.80 -13.82 4.69
N VAL A 50 -20.70 -12.56 5.08
CA VAL A 50 -19.45 -11.79 5.12
C VAL A 50 -18.55 -12.36 6.22
N ARG A 51 -17.34 -12.79 5.86
CA ARG A 51 -16.35 -13.29 6.84
C ARG A 51 -15.56 -12.12 7.46
N PRO A 52 -14.98 -12.29 8.66
CA PRO A 52 -14.07 -11.29 9.21
C PRO A 52 -12.92 -10.91 8.27
N SER A 53 -12.40 -11.88 7.49
CA SER A 53 -11.37 -11.61 6.48
C SER A 53 -11.87 -10.74 5.31
N ASP A 54 -13.15 -10.85 4.94
CA ASP A 54 -13.76 -9.98 3.92
C ASP A 54 -13.90 -8.53 4.42
N LEU A 55 -14.20 -8.35 5.71
CA LEU A 55 -14.23 -7.02 6.34
C LEU A 55 -12.84 -6.40 6.42
N LEU A 56 -11.83 -7.18 6.82
CA LEU A 56 -10.44 -6.70 6.86
C LEU A 56 -9.94 -6.32 5.46
N ALA A 57 -10.27 -7.12 4.45
CA ALA A 57 -9.96 -6.80 3.06
C ALA A 57 -10.67 -5.51 2.61
N LEU A 58 -11.92 -5.28 3.03
CA LEU A 58 -12.66 -4.05 2.75
C LEU A 58 -11.96 -2.81 3.32
N PHE A 59 -11.48 -2.86 4.57
CA PHE A 59 -10.72 -1.76 5.18
C PHE A 59 -9.37 -1.50 4.52
N LYS A 60 -8.82 -2.47 3.80
CA LYS A 60 -7.55 -2.33 3.08
C LYS A 60 -7.73 -2.01 1.60
N GLN A 61 -8.95 -1.79 1.12
CA GLN A 61 -9.20 -1.42 -0.28
C GLN A 61 -8.62 -0.04 -0.60
N THR A 62 -7.79 0.02 -1.64
CA THR A 62 -7.20 1.25 -2.13
C THR A 62 -8.13 2.05 -3.03
N GLY A 63 -7.85 3.33 -3.22
CA GLY A 63 -8.66 4.22 -4.06
C GLY A 63 -8.65 3.86 -5.56
N PRO A 64 -9.56 4.44 -6.37
CA PRO A 64 -9.69 4.11 -7.79
C PRO A 64 -8.39 4.22 -8.59
N LYS A 65 -7.61 5.28 -8.34
CA LYS A 65 -6.33 5.53 -9.02
C LYS A 65 -5.32 4.41 -8.75
N THR A 66 -5.09 4.07 -7.48
CA THR A 66 -4.23 2.94 -7.08
C THR A 66 -4.71 1.61 -7.65
N ARG A 67 -6.02 1.35 -7.68
CA ARG A 67 -6.55 0.11 -8.27
C ARG A 67 -6.26 0.00 -9.76
N THR A 68 -6.33 1.11 -10.51
CA THR A 68 -5.90 1.14 -11.92
C THR A 68 -4.42 0.83 -12.05
N HIS A 69 -3.56 1.47 -11.24
CA HIS A 69 -2.11 1.20 -11.24
C HIS A 69 -1.79 -0.27 -10.96
N VAL A 70 -2.39 -0.85 -9.91
CA VAL A 70 -2.21 -2.26 -9.54
C VAL A 70 -2.68 -3.18 -10.67
N ARG A 71 -3.82 -2.88 -11.30
CA ARG A 71 -4.33 -3.70 -12.41
C ARG A 71 -3.41 -3.68 -13.63
N SER A 72 -2.86 -2.52 -13.97
CA SER A 72 -1.87 -2.40 -15.05
C SER A 72 -0.60 -3.17 -14.72
N ALA A 73 -0.11 -3.06 -13.49
CA ALA A 73 1.08 -3.77 -13.04
C ALA A 73 0.88 -5.30 -13.02
N GLU A 74 -0.27 -5.80 -12.55
CA GLU A 74 -0.58 -7.24 -12.60
C GLU A 74 -0.72 -7.74 -14.04
N PHE A 75 -1.36 -6.97 -14.92
CA PHE A 75 -1.46 -7.33 -16.34
C PHE A 75 -0.08 -7.41 -17.00
N LEU A 76 0.83 -6.50 -16.67
CA LEU A 76 2.23 -6.52 -17.10
C LEU A 76 2.98 -7.74 -16.55
N ASP A 77 2.95 -7.97 -15.24
CA ASP A 77 3.60 -9.11 -14.55
C ASP A 77 3.15 -10.44 -15.18
N ASN A 78 1.83 -10.60 -15.34
CA ASN A 78 1.21 -11.77 -15.95
C ASN A 78 1.59 -11.96 -17.42
N THR A 79 1.73 -10.88 -18.19
CA THR A 79 2.14 -10.94 -19.60
C THR A 79 3.58 -11.41 -19.71
N VAL A 80 4.50 -10.81 -18.93
CA VAL A 80 5.92 -11.19 -18.93
C VAL A 80 6.08 -12.66 -18.49
N GLU A 81 5.32 -13.10 -17.49
CA GLU A 81 5.33 -14.51 -17.08
C GLU A 81 4.83 -15.47 -18.17
N LEU A 82 3.76 -15.12 -18.90
CA LEU A 82 3.31 -15.95 -20.03
C LEU A 82 4.34 -16.00 -21.16
N ILE A 83 5.02 -14.89 -21.47
CA ILE A 83 6.11 -14.88 -22.47
C ILE A 83 7.23 -15.82 -22.02
N ARG A 84 7.64 -15.75 -20.75
CA ARG A 84 8.66 -16.67 -20.19
C ARG A 84 8.25 -18.13 -20.35
N GLU A 85 7.00 -18.45 -20.02
CA GLU A 85 6.48 -19.81 -20.18
C GLU A 85 6.47 -20.27 -21.64
N MET A 86 5.99 -19.42 -22.55
CA MET A 86 5.94 -19.74 -23.99
C MET A 86 7.34 -19.97 -24.56
N VAL A 87 8.31 -19.10 -24.21
CA VAL A 87 9.72 -19.29 -24.58
C VAL A 87 10.24 -20.62 -24.04
N TYR A 88 10.08 -20.90 -22.75
CA TYR A 88 10.53 -22.16 -22.15
C TYR A 88 9.90 -23.39 -22.84
N THR A 89 8.59 -23.35 -23.14
CA THR A 89 7.93 -24.47 -23.84
C THR A 89 8.41 -24.67 -25.27
N HIS A 90 8.89 -23.60 -25.92
CA HIS A 90 9.32 -23.65 -27.32
C HIS A 90 10.81 -23.99 -27.47
N SER A 91 11.67 -23.38 -26.65
CA SER A 91 13.14 -23.52 -26.75
C SER A 91 13.73 -24.48 -25.70
N MET A 92 12.97 -24.86 -24.67
CA MET A 92 13.47 -25.56 -23.47
C MET A 92 14.61 -24.80 -22.78
N ASP A 93 14.65 -23.49 -22.97
CA ASP A 93 15.67 -22.58 -22.43
C ASP A 93 15.04 -21.57 -21.46
N ILE A 94 15.81 -21.15 -20.46
CA ILE A 94 15.42 -20.14 -19.48
C ILE A 94 16.33 -18.93 -19.72
N PRO A 95 15.94 -18.03 -20.65
CA PRO A 95 16.78 -16.89 -20.98
C PRO A 95 16.95 -15.97 -19.76
N ALA A 96 18.08 -15.26 -19.71
CA ALA A 96 18.23 -14.21 -18.71
C ALA A 96 17.12 -13.15 -18.91
N PRO A 97 16.67 -12.44 -17.87
CA PRO A 97 15.59 -11.46 -18.01
C PRO A 97 15.88 -10.37 -19.06
N THR A 98 17.15 -10.03 -19.27
CA THR A 98 17.62 -9.07 -20.29
C THR A 98 17.61 -9.62 -21.72
N GLU A 99 17.53 -10.94 -21.89
CA GLU A 99 17.53 -11.64 -23.18
C GLU A 99 16.12 -12.01 -23.65
N LEU A 100 15.13 -11.87 -22.75
CA LEU A 100 13.75 -12.25 -23.03
C LEU A 100 13.08 -11.33 -24.05
N LEU A 101 13.21 -10.01 -23.87
CA LEU A 101 12.49 -8.99 -24.63
C LEU A 101 13.41 -7.80 -24.93
N SER A 102 13.26 -7.22 -26.13
CA SER A 102 13.95 -5.98 -26.48
C SER A 102 13.35 -4.77 -25.75
N ALA A 103 14.04 -3.63 -25.81
CA ALA A 103 13.53 -2.37 -25.26
C ALA A 103 12.22 -1.92 -25.97
N GLU A 104 12.11 -2.12 -27.28
CA GLU A 104 10.92 -1.77 -28.08
C GLU A 104 9.73 -2.69 -27.77
N ASP A 105 9.99 -3.99 -27.58
CA ASP A 105 9.00 -4.94 -27.12
C ASP A 105 8.43 -4.51 -25.77
N MET A 106 9.31 -4.13 -24.84
CA MET A 106 8.90 -3.68 -23.51
C MET A 106 8.12 -2.38 -23.56
N GLU A 107 8.49 -1.43 -24.41
CA GLU A 107 7.71 -0.21 -24.61
C GLU A 107 6.30 -0.53 -25.11
N THR A 108 6.18 -1.45 -26.08
CA THR A 108 4.89 -1.91 -26.59
C THR A 108 4.04 -2.55 -25.48
N ILE A 109 4.62 -3.43 -24.68
CA ILE A 109 3.91 -4.09 -23.57
C ILE A 109 3.48 -3.05 -22.52
N LEU A 110 4.35 -2.10 -22.15
CA LEU A 110 4.02 -1.03 -21.21
C LEU A 110 2.87 -0.15 -21.70
N GLN A 111 2.82 0.14 -23.00
CA GLN A 111 1.71 0.89 -23.61
C GLN A 111 0.39 0.10 -23.55
N VAL A 112 0.40 -1.18 -23.95
CA VAL A 112 -0.82 -2.01 -23.99
C VAL A 112 -1.35 -2.33 -22.59
N THR A 113 -0.46 -2.50 -21.61
CA THR A 113 -0.84 -2.78 -20.21
C THR A 113 -1.29 -1.53 -19.45
N GLY A 114 -0.99 -0.34 -19.97
CA GLY A 114 -1.28 0.94 -19.33
C GLY A 114 -0.24 1.36 -18.28
N CYS A 115 0.88 0.63 -18.16
CA CYS A 115 1.97 0.99 -17.26
C CYS A 115 2.82 2.17 -17.76
N SER A 116 2.70 2.55 -19.03
CA SER A 116 3.42 3.69 -19.61
C SER A 116 3.09 5.03 -18.94
N SER A 117 1.89 5.21 -18.36
CA SER A 117 1.54 6.44 -17.65
C SER A 117 2.35 6.66 -16.37
N GLU A 118 2.88 5.59 -15.78
CA GLU A 118 3.61 5.62 -14.51
C GLU A 118 5.09 5.96 -14.69
N THR A 119 5.64 5.65 -15.86
CA THR A 119 7.03 5.97 -16.19
C THR A 119 7.20 7.41 -16.66
N LEU A 120 6.10 8.13 -16.93
CA LEU A 120 6.15 9.52 -17.34
C LEU A 120 6.55 10.44 -16.18
N ARG A 121 7.57 11.27 -16.43
CA ARG A 121 7.99 12.31 -15.50
C ARG A 121 6.88 13.36 -15.36
N PRO A 122 6.36 13.63 -14.15
CA PRO A 122 5.28 14.58 -13.96
C PRO A 122 5.76 16.02 -14.12
N VAL A 123 4.90 16.86 -14.70
CA VAL A 123 5.17 18.28 -14.91
C VAL A 123 4.79 19.08 -13.66
N CYS A 124 5.77 19.74 -13.06
CA CYS A 124 5.56 20.54 -11.85
C CYS A 124 5.04 21.93 -12.20
N LYS A 125 3.82 22.24 -11.73
CA LYS A 125 3.23 23.57 -11.86
C LYS A 125 4.00 24.59 -11.01
N SER A 126 4.11 25.82 -11.52
CA SER A 126 4.82 26.92 -10.87
C SER A 126 3.92 28.11 -10.52
N ASP A 127 2.60 27.87 -10.38
CA ASP A 127 1.64 28.86 -9.92
C ASP A 127 1.81 29.19 -8.41
N CYS A 128 1.08 30.21 -7.94
CA CYS A 128 1.19 30.69 -6.56
C CYS A 128 0.87 29.61 -5.51
N LEU A 129 -0.17 28.81 -5.75
CA LEU A 129 -0.59 27.75 -4.82
C LEU A 129 0.42 26.60 -4.79
N SER A 130 0.87 26.15 -5.97
CA SER A 130 1.82 25.05 -6.14
C SER A 130 3.21 25.37 -5.58
N LYS A 131 3.57 26.66 -5.49
CA LYS A 131 4.81 27.11 -4.83
C LYS A 131 4.70 27.16 -3.30
N ARG A 132 3.49 27.28 -2.75
CA ARG A 132 3.26 27.50 -1.31
C ARG A 132 2.84 26.24 -0.56
N TYR A 133 2.16 25.33 -1.22
CA TYR A 133 1.54 24.16 -0.60
C TYR A 133 2.01 22.85 -1.23
N ARG A 134 1.97 21.79 -0.42
CA ARG A 134 2.25 20.42 -0.89
C ARG A 134 1.14 19.97 -1.83
N THR A 135 1.50 19.23 -2.88
CA THR A 135 0.51 18.49 -3.67
C THR A 135 -0.13 17.41 -2.79
N ILE A 136 -1.33 16.93 -3.15
CA ILE A 136 -1.98 15.82 -2.44
C ILE A 136 -1.27 14.49 -2.71
N THR A 137 -0.69 14.36 -3.90
CA THR A 137 -0.05 13.12 -4.35
C THR A 137 1.43 13.02 -3.98
N GLY A 138 2.01 14.02 -3.31
CA GLY A 138 3.43 14.09 -2.98
C GLY A 138 4.36 14.46 -4.15
N HIS A 139 3.85 14.47 -5.39
CA HIS A 139 4.60 14.90 -6.56
C HIS A 139 5.17 16.32 -6.40
N CYS A 140 6.32 16.55 -7.04
CA CYS A 140 6.98 17.85 -7.11
C CYS A 140 7.50 18.40 -5.78
N ASN A 141 7.58 17.57 -4.74
CA ASN A 141 8.32 17.93 -3.52
C ASN A 141 9.80 18.18 -3.86
N ASN A 142 10.44 17.21 -4.51
CA ASN A 142 11.77 17.38 -5.10
C ASN A 142 11.63 17.88 -6.56
N ARG A 143 12.22 19.03 -6.88
CA ARG A 143 12.13 19.61 -8.23
C ARG A 143 13.02 18.93 -9.26
N GLY A 144 14.14 18.34 -8.82
CA GLY A 144 15.04 17.56 -9.66
C GLY A 144 14.45 16.19 -10.00
N ASN A 145 13.78 15.56 -9.02
CA ASN A 145 13.15 14.25 -9.12
C ASN A 145 11.68 14.29 -8.68
N PRO A 146 10.75 14.76 -9.54
CA PRO A 146 9.36 15.03 -9.18
C PRO A 146 8.53 13.86 -8.64
N GLN A 147 8.97 12.61 -8.84
CA GLN A 147 8.29 11.41 -8.36
C GLN A 147 8.79 10.93 -6.99
N TRP A 148 9.92 11.44 -6.47
CA TRP A 148 10.45 10.98 -5.20
C TRP A 148 9.48 11.26 -4.04
N GLY A 149 9.09 10.18 -3.37
CA GLY A 149 8.14 10.21 -2.25
C GLY A 149 6.67 10.40 -2.65
N ALA A 150 6.36 10.40 -3.95
CA ALA A 150 4.98 10.51 -4.42
C ALA A 150 4.20 9.19 -4.22
N ALA A 151 2.88 9.31 -4.08
CA ALA A 151 1.99 8.16 -3.97
C ALA A 151 1.93 7.34 -5.26
N ASN A 152 1.75 6.03 -5.12
CA ASN A 152 1.78 5.01 -6.17
C ASN A 152 3.15 4.85 -6.86
N THR A 153 4.22 5.15 -6.13
CA THR A 153 5.58 4.88 -6.59
C THR A 153 6.15 3.62 -5.92
N PRO A 154 7.08 2.90 -6.56
CA PRO A 154 7.77 1.76 -5.96
C PRO A 154 8.52 2.17 -4.70
N TYR A 155 8.63 1.25 -3.75
CA TYR A 155 9.51 1.46 -2.59
C TYR A 155 10.97 1.58 -3.01
N ALA A 156 11.72 2.39 -2.27
CA ALA A 156 13.16 2.39 -2.38
C ALA A 156 13.76 1.11 -1.81
N ARG A 157 14.93 0.72 -2.33
CA ARG A 157 15.71 -0.42 -1.84
C ARG A 157 17.10 0.03 -1.39
N TRP A 158 17.42 -0.20 -0.12
CA TRP A 158 18.78 -0.06 0.38
C TRP A 158 19.66 -1.27 0.07
N LEU A 159 19.03 -2.44 -0.13
CA LEU A 159 19.68 -3.69 -0.50
C LEU A 159 18.91 -4.35 -1.64
N SER A 160 19.62 -5.11 -2.48
CA SER A 160 19.01 -5.90 -3.54
C SER A 160 17.95 -6.86 -2.98
N PRO A 161 16.83 -7.08 -3.69
CA PRO A 161 15.80 -8.00 -3.24
C PRO A 161 16.29 -9.45 -3.22
N GLU A 162 15.86 -10.19 -2.21
CA GLU A 162 16.19 -11.60 -2.04
C GLU A 162 14.94 -12.47 -2.24
N TYR A 163 14.73 -12.91 -3.48
CA TYR A 163 13.67 -13.85 -3.86
C TYR A 163 14.21 -15.28 -4.01
N GLU A 164 13.32 -16.25 -4.08
CA GLU A 164 13.66 -17.66 -4.33
C GLU A 164 14.02 -17.91 -5.80
N ASP A 165 13.45 -17.12 -6.71
CA ASP A 165 13.72 -17.20 -8.14
C ASP A 165 13.80 -15.80 -8.79
N PRO A 166 14.28 -15.71 -10.05
CA PRO A 166 14.32 -14.45 -10.80
C PRO A 166 12.93 -13.84 -11.10
N ARG A 167 11.85 -14.59 -10.92
CA ARG A 167 10.46 -14.15 -11.17
C ARG A 167 9.86 -13.40 -9.99
N GLY A 168 10.53 -13.43 -8.84
CA GLY A 168 10.05 -12.78 -7.62
C GLY A 168 9.21 -13.69 -6.72
N ALA A 169 9.36 -15.02 -6.82
CA ALA A 169 8.77 -15.93 -5.86
C ALA A 169 9.35 -15.68 -4.46
N PRO A 170 8.52 -15.51 -3.42
CA PRO A 170 9.00 -15.29 -2.07
C PRO A 170 9.77 -16.51 -1.56
N ARG A 171 10.74 -16.31 -0.66
CA ARG A 171 11.43 -17.43 -0.02
C ARG A 171 10.45 -18.30 0.78
N GLY A 172 10.59 -19.62 0.63
CA GLY A 172 9.65 -20.59 1.20
C GLY A 172 8.46 -20.90 0.27
N TRP A 173 8.52 -20.42 -0.97
CA TRP A 173 7.55 -20.81 -2.01
C TRP A 173 7.64 -22.30 -2.32
N ASN A 174 8.85 -22.82 -2.48
CA ASN A 174 9.15 -24.25 -2.48
C ASN A 174 9.53 -24.69 -1.06
N ALA A 175 8.75 -25.60 -0.47
CA ALA A 175 8.98 -26.04 0.91
C ALA A 175 10.27 -26.86 1.07
N GLN A 176 10.76 -27.44 -0.03
CA GLN A 176 11.95 -28.27 -0.08
C GLN A 176 13.22 -27.47 -0.40
N HIS A 177 13.08 -26.18 -0.77
CA HIS A 177 14.24 -25.35 -1.08
C HIS A 177 15.00 -24.97 0.20
N THR A 178 16.33 -25.09 0.14
CA THR A 178 17.21 -24.86 1.28
C THR A 178 18.02 -23.58 1.10
N PHE A 179 18.06 -22.75 2.14
CA PHE A 179 18.91 -21.58 2.26
C PHE A 179 20.03 -21.92 3.26
N HIS A 180 21.28 -21.94 2.77
CA HIS A 180 22.45 -22.32 3.58
C HIS A 180 22.28 -23.69 4.28
N ASN A 181 21.85 -24.71 3.53
CA ASN A 181 21.56 -26.08 4.02
C ASN A 181 20.40 -26.20 5.02
N HIS A 182 19.54 -25.18 5.14
CA HIS A 182 18.36 -25.21 6.01
C HIS A 182 17.08 -24.81 5.25
N THR A 183 15.97 -25.50 5.51
CA THR A 183 14.65 -25.04 5.05
C THR A 183 14.14 -23.91 5.95
N LEU A 184 13.40 -22.95 5.39
CA LEU A 184 12.77 -21.92 6.21
C LEU A 184 11.63 -22.51 7.06
N PRO A 185 11.53 -22.13 8.35
CA PRO A 185 10.45 -22.61 9.20
C PRO A 185 9.10 -22.04 8.73
N PRO A 186 7.99 -22.80 8.86
CA PRO A 186 6.67 -22.26 8.62
C PRO A 186 6.41 -21.04 9.51
N VAL A 187 5.95 -19.93 8.92
CA VAL A 187 5.75 -18.66 9.65
C VAL A 187 4.77 -18.80 10.83
N ARG A 188 3.82 -19.74 10.73
CA ARG A 188 2.87 -20.02 11.82
C ARG A 188 3.53 -20.79 12.98
N SER A 189 4.49 -21.67 12.70
CA SER A 189 5.28 -22.33 13.74
C SER A 189 6.11 -21.31 14.51
N VAL A 190 6.80 -20.40 13.81
CA VAL A 190 7.54 -19.30 14.46
C VAL A 190 6.61 -18.44 15.33
N SER A 191 5.40 -18.12 14.84
CA SER A 191 4.40 -17.39 15.64
C SER A 191 3.98 -18.12 16.92
N GLN A 192 3.89 -19.45 16.91
CA GLN A 192 3.50 -20.22 18.09
C GLN A 192 4.66 -20.46 19.05
N GLU A 193 5.85 -20.75 18.53
CA GLU A 193 6.98 -21.17 19.36
C GLU A 193 7.78 -19.98 19.90
N VAL A 194 7.78 -18.84 19.19
CA VAL A 194 8.60 -17.67 19.54
C VAL A 194 7.78 -16.48 20.01
N LEU A 195 6.64 -16.20 19.35
CA LEU A 195 5.88 -14.96 19.59
C LEU A 195 4.68 -15.13 20.53
N TYR A 196 4.19 -16.36 20.72
CA TYR A 196 3.02 -16.62 21.54
C TYR A 196 3.33 -16.39 23.02
N THR A 197 2.43 -15.69 23.69
CA THR A 197 2.45 -15.53 25.14
C THR A 197 1.02 -15.63 25.69
N HIS A 198 0.90 -16.15 26.90
CA HIS A 198 -0.36 -16.16 27.63
C HIS A 198 -0.69 -14.76 28.15
N ASN A 199 -1.98 -14.39 28.13
CA ASN A 199 -2.42 -13.05 28.54
C ASN A 199 -2.02 -12.73 29.99
N GLU A 200 -1.99 -13.74 30.86
CA GLU A 200 -1.58 -13.63 32.26
C GLU A 200 -0.10 -13.26 32.42
N ASN A 201 0.73 -13.55 31.40
CA ASN A 201 2.17 -13.30 31.40
C ASN A 201 2.55 -11.98 30.71
N ILE A 202 1.57 -11.20 30.25
CA ILE A 202 1.83 -9.90 29.61
C ILE A 202 2.15 -8.85 30.67
N SER A 203 3.38 -8.35 30.67
CA SER A 203 3.80 -7.22 31.51
C SER A 203 3.39 -5.88 30.90
N LEU A 204 2.78 -5.01 31.69
CA LEU A 204 2.46 -3.63 31.27
C LEU A 204 3.68 -2.72 31.42
N ASP A 205 3.86 -1.83 30.43
CA ASP A 205 4.83 -0.74 30.53
C ASP A 205 4.22 0.39 31.38
N MET A 206 4.78 0.61 32.59
CA MET A 206 4.31 1.64 33.52
C MET A 206 4.81 3.05 33.17
N SER A 207 5.73 3.17 32.19
CA SER A 207 6.38 4.43 31.82
C SER A 207 5.80 5.08 30.56
N LEU A 208 5.00 4.33 29.79
CA LEU A 208 4.47 4.74 28.50
C LEU A 208 2.98 4.45 28.42
N SER A 209 2.22 5.40 27.87
CA SER A 209 0.81 5.20 27.62
C SER A 209 0.59 4.39 26.34
N HIS A 210 -0.61 3.81 26.22
CA HIS A 210 -1.03 3.10 25.00
C HIS A 210 -1.05 4.01 23.76
N LEU A 211 -1.12 5.34 23.94
CA LEU A 211 -1.01 6.31 22.85
C LEU A 211 0.32 6.19 22.10
N LEU A 212 1.39 5.69 22.73
CA LEU A 212 2.65 5.40 22.01
C LEU A 212 2.44 4.36 20.90
N VAL A 213 1.66 3.31 21.17
CA VAL A 213 1.37 2.25 20.19
C VAL A 213 0.51 2.80 19.07
N GLU A 214 -0.58 3.48 19.44
CA GLU A 214 -1.53 4.09 18.52
C GLU A 214 -0.84 5.13 17.63
N TRP A 215 0.02 5.99 18.20
CA TRP A 215 0.76 6.99 17.43
C TRP A 215 1.78 6.37 16.46
N GLY A 216 2.35 5.20 16.82
CA GLY A 216 3.23 4.46 15.92
C GLY A 216 2.52 3.98 14.66
N GLN A 217 1.32 3.44 14.81
CA GLN A 217 0.47 3.06 13.68
C GLN A 217 -0.06 4.27 12.92
N TRP A 218 -0.39 5.36 13.62
CA TRP A 218 -0.79 6.62 13.02
C TRP A 218 0.28 7.16 12.04
N ILE A 219 1.56 7.14 12.44
CA ILE A 219 2.68 7.53 11.56
C ILE A 219 2.88 6.53 10.42
N ASP A 220 2.81 5.22 10.69
CA ASP A 220 2.89 4.21 9.62
C ASP A 220 1.83 4.45 8.54
N HIS A 221 0.62 4.81 8.94
CA HIS A 221 -0.47 5.13 8.03
C HIS A 221 -0.28 6.45 7.27
N ASP A 222 0.68 7.30 7.63
CA ASP A 222 1.11 8.45 6.82
C ASP A 222 2.19 8.11 5.81
N LEU A 223 2.99 7.07 6.09
CA LEU A 223 4.23 6.81 5.39
C LEU A 223 4.11 5.65 4.40
N THR A 224 3.39 4.59 4.78
CA THR A 224 3.39 3.33 4.03
C THR A 224 1.99 2.74 3.87
N LEU A 225 1.66 2.31 2.66
CA LEU A 225 0.50 1.47 2.35
C LEU A 225 0.84 0.58 1.17
N THR A 226 1.18 -0.69 1.44
CA THR A 226 1.39 -1.68 0.38
C THR A 226 0.06 -2.34 0.01
N PRO A 227 -0.52 -2.05 -1.18
CA PRO A 227 -1.72 -2.74 -1.62
C PRO A 227 -1.46 -4.23 -1.80
N GLN A 228 -2.44 -5.04 -1.43
CA GLN A 228 -2.49 -6.45 -1.82
C GLN A 228 -3.00 -6.57 -3.26
N SER A 229 -2.70 -7.69 -3.89
CA SER A 229 -3.41 -8.08 -5.12
C SER A 229 -4.92 -8.06 -4.87
N PRO A 230 -5.71 -7.32 -5.67
CA PRO A 230 -7.15 -7.30 -5.53
C PRO A 230 -7.79 -8.59 -6.05
N SER A 231 -7.06 -9.46 -6.75
CA SER A 231 -7.56 -10.74 -7.20
C SER A 231 -7.58 -11.76 -6.05
N THR A 232 -8.73 -12.41 -5.87
CA THR A 232 -8.93 -13.55 -4.97
C THR A 232 -8.89 -14.90 -5.69
N ALA A 233 -8.60 -14.90 -6.98
CA ALA A 233 -8.42 -16.11 -7.78
C ALA A 233 -6.99 -16.18 -8.31
N ALA A 234 -6.45 -17.39 -8.29
CA ALA A 234 -5.16 -17.70 -8.89
C ALA A 234 -5.18 -17.41 -10.39
N PHE A 235 -4.13 -16.75 -10.88
CA PHE A 235 -4.08 -16.26 -12.25
C PHE A 235 -4.06 -17.40 -13.28
N LYS A 236 -3.26 -18.44 -13.05
CA LYS A 236 -3.09 -19.54 -14.00
C LYS A 236 -4.23 -20.54 -13.97
N THR A 237 -4.65 -20.92 -12.76
CA THR A 237 -5.63 -21.99 -12.56
C THR A 237 -7.07 -21.49 -12.40
N GLY A 238 -7.27 -20.19 -12.13
CA GLY A 238 -8.58 -19.64 -11.75
C GLY A 238 -9.06 -20.12 -10.37
N ALA A 239 -8.24 -20.86 -9.63
CA ALA A 239 -8.61 -21.41 -8.34
C ALA A 239 -8.86 -20.30 -7.31
N ASP A 240 -9.97 -20.37 -6.58
CA ASP A 240 -10.29 -19.41 -5.53
C ASP A 240 -9.33 -19.58 -4.34
N CYS A 241 -8.45 -18.58 -4.14
CA CYS A 241 -7.46 -18.55 -3.05
C CYS A 241 -8.11 -18.67 -1.66
N THR A 242 -9.40 -18.35 -1.54
CA THR A 242 -10.11 -18.41 -0.26
C THR A 242 -10.55 -19.83 0.11
N ARG A 243 -10.47 -20.77 -0.85
CA ARG A 243 -10.93 -22.16 -0.74
C ARG A 243 -9.81 -23.18 -0.92
N THR A 244 -8.64 -22.76 -1.36
CA THR A 244 -7.48 -23.63 -1.59
C THR A 244 -6.30 -23.23 -0.71
N CYS A 245 -5.47 -24.21 -0.38
CA CYS A 245 -4.17 -24.01 0.26
C CYS A 245 -3.01 -24.15 -0.74
N SER A 246 -3.31 -24.17 -2.04
CA SER A 246 -2.31 -24.18 -3.12
C SER A 246 -1.59 -22.84 -3.22
N ARG A 247 -0.28 -22.92 -3.53
CA ARG A 247 0.55 -21.75 -3.86
C ARG A 247 0.44 -21.51 -5.37
N ASP A 248 -0.28 -20.45 -5.75
CA ASP A 248 -0.45 -20.03 -7.14
C ASP A 248 -0.78 -18.54 -7.15
N THR A 249 0.02 -17.71 -7.81
CA THR A 249 -0.06 -16.25 -7.75
C THR A 249 -1.48 -15.76 -8.06
N PRO A 250 -2.07 -14.87 -7.24
CA PRO A 250 -1.48 -14.16 -6.10
C PRO A 250 -1.62 -14.89 -4.73
N CYS A 251 -2.14 -16.13 -4.70
CA CYS A 251 -2.33 -16.91 -3.49
C CYS A 251 -0.98 -17.40 -2.92
N PHE A 252 -0.69 -17.06 -1.68
CA PHE A 252 0.45 -17.62 -0.94
C PHE A 252 0.05 -17.96 0.51
N PRO A 253 -0.83 -18.97 0.67
CA PRO A 253 -1.46 -19.26 1.95
C PRO A 253 -0.46 -19.72 3.01
N ILE A 254 -0.66 -19.22 4.24
CA ILE A 254 0.14 -19.60 5.40
C ILE A 254 -0.34 -20.97 5.87
N GLN A 255 0.51 -21.99 5.69
CA GLN A 255 0.20 -23.36 6.09
C GLN A 255 0.13 -23.46 7.62
N ILE A 256 -0.88 -24.19 8.11
CA ILE A 256 -1.08 -24.43 9.54
C ILE A 256 -0.38 -25.74 9.90
N PRO A 257 0.59 -25.74 10.84
CA PRO A 257 1.25 -26.97 11.26
C PRO A 257 0.29 -27.86 12.04
N LEU A 258 0.45 -29.18 11.98
CA LEU A 258 -0.43 -30.15 12.66
C LEU A 258 -0.52 -29.95 14.19
N SER A 259 0.51 -29.36 14.79
CA SER A 259 0.53 -28.98 16.21
C SER A 259 -0.35 -27.78 16.55
N ASP A 260 -0.79 -26.99 15.57
CA ASP A 260 -1.65 -25.83 15.79
C ASP A 260 -3.05 -26.29 16.23
N PRO A 261 -3.61 -25.71 17.30
CA PRO A 261 -5.01 -25.93 17.68
C PRO A 261 -6.02 -25.66 16.55
N ARG A 262 -5.67 -24.81 15.58
CA ARG A 262 -6.52 -24.46 14.42
C ARG A 262 -6.57 -25.56 13.35
N THR A 263 -5.71 -26.56 13.39
CA THR A 263 -5.64 -27.64 12.38
C THR A 263 -7.01 -28.33 12.19
N TRP A 264 -7.81 -28.41 13.24
CA TRP A 264 -9.14 -29.03 13.22
C TRP A 264 -10.22 -28.17 12.53
N THR A 265 -9.91 -26.91 12.19
CA THR A 265 -10.86 -25.98 11.55
C THR A 265 -10.43 -25.57 10.14
N GLN A 266 -9.13 -25.46 9.87
CA GLN A 266 -8.60 -25.08 8.56
C GLN A 266 -7.15 -25.55 8.41
N SER A 267 -6.76 -25.89 7.17
CA SER A 267 -5.40 -26.34 6.84
C SER A 267 -4.42 -25.20 6.56
N CYS A 268 -4.94 -24.00 6.23
CA CYS A 268 -4.12 -22.81 5.98
C CYS A 268 -4.89 -21.52 6.30
N MET A 269 -4.15 -20.41 6.41
CA MET A 269 -4.71 -19.06 6.48
C MET A 269 -4.48 -18.33 5.15
N GLN A 270 -5.49 -17.58 4.73
CA GLN A 270 -5.46 -16.81 3.49
C GLN A 270 -4.39 -15.73 3.57
N PHE A 271 -3.55 -15.65 2.54
CA PHE A 271 -2.55 -14.60 2.37
C PHE A 271 -2.36 -14.35 0.88
N PHE A 272 -2.42 -13.07 0.50
CA PHE A 272 -2.32 -12.60 -0.87
C PHE A 272 -1.01 -11.82 -1.02
N HIS A 273 -0.33 -12.03 -2.13
CA HIS A 273 0.86 -11.24 -2.47
C HIS A 273 0.52 -9.75 -2.49
N SER A 274 1.50 -8.95 -2.07
CA SER A 274 1.51 -7.53 -2.38
C SER A 274 1.49 -7.32 -3.89
N ALA A 275 0.74 -6.31 -4.33
CA ALA A 275 0.62 -5.95 -5.73
C ALA A 275 2.00 -5.53 -6.29
N PRO A 276 2.30 -5.92 -7.55
CA PRO A 276 3.53 -5.50 -8.21
C PRO A 276 3.46 -4.02 -8.63
N SER A 277 4.61 -3.44 -8.96
CA SER A 277 4.73 -2.11 -9.55
C SER A 277 4.99 -2.20 -11.06
N CYS A 278 4.63 -1.16 -11.81
CA CYS A 278 4.96 -1.02 -13.23
C CYS A 278 6.45 -0.73 -13.49
N MET A 279 7.22 -0.33 -12.47
CA MET A 279 8.61 0.03 -12.62
C MET A 279 9.48 -1.23 -12.43
N VAL A 280 10.31 -1.52 -13.44
CA VAL A 280 11.20 -2.69 -13.57
C VAL A 280 10.53 -4.02 -14.02
N PRO A 281 9.85 -4.05 -15.18
CA PRO A 281 9.16 -5.26 -15.68
C PRO A 281 10.06 -6.47 -15.99
N LEU A 282 11.33 -6.24 -16.31
CA LEU A 282 12.31 -7.31 -16.58
C LEU A 282 13.26 -7.56 -15.40
N GLY A 283 13.10 -6.86 -14.28
CA GLY A 283 13.92 -7.06 -13.08
C GLY A 283 13.17 -7.85 -12.02
N HIS A 284 13.61 -7.68 -10.78
CA HIS A 284 12.93 -8.28 -9.65
C HIS A 284 11.59 -7.58 -9.38
N ARG A 285 10.63 -8.34 -8.84
CA ARG A 285 9.30 -7.85 -8.46
C ARG A 285 9.42 -6.72 -7.44
N GLU A 286 8.97 -5.52 -7.81
CA GLU A 286 8.87 -4.38 -6.89
C GLU A 286 7.44 -4.19 -6.38
N GLN A 287 7.30 -3.77 -5.12
CA GLN A 287 6.02 -3.40 -4.54
C GLN A 287 5.89 -1.87 -4.54
N LEU A 288 4.66 -1.38 -4.62
CA LEU A 288 4.37 0.05 -4.62
C LEU A 288 3.86 0.54 -3.26
N ASN A 289 4.19 1.79 -2.94
CA ASN A 289 3.56 2.53 -1.85
C ASN A 289 2.35 3.30 -2.41
N ALA A 290 1.14 2.99 -1.95
CA ALA A 290 -0.09 3.62 -2.45
C ALA A 290 -0.31 5.06 -1.92
N ILE A 291 0.45 5.46 -0.89
CA ILE A 291 0.36 6.78 -0.25
C ILE A 291 1.68 7.55 -0.36
N THR A 292 1.66 8.83 0.01
CA THR A 292 2.87 9.66 0.03
C THR A 292 3.89 9.09 1.00
N ALA A 293 5.18 9.28 0.71
CA ALA A 293 6.23 8.91 1.65
C ALA A 293 6.38 9.95 2.77
N PHE A 294 5.83 11.16 2.62
CA PHE A 294 6.04 12.28 3.54
C PHE A 294 5.20 12.19 4.81
N VAL A 295 5.75 12.66 5.93
CA VAL A 295 4.94 12.97 7.12
C VAL A 295 4.19 14.28 6.85
N ASP A 296 3.04 14.19 6.19
CA ASP A 296 2.25 15.33 5.72
C ASP A 296 0.75 15.23 6.01
N ALA A 297 0.38 14.30 6.91
CA ALA A 297 -0.99 14.00 7.32
C ALA A 297 -1.88 13.52 6.16
N SER A 298 -1.31 12.82 5.19
CA SER A 298 -2.02 12.12 4.11
C SER A 298 -3.07 11.15 4.63
N MET A 299 -2.91 10.58 5.83
CA MET A 299 -3.94 9.73 6.45
C MET A 299 -5.24 10.50 6.76
N VAL A 300 -5.18 11.83 6.87
CA VAL A 300 -6.35 12.72 7.04
C VAL A 300 -6.83 13.24 5.68
N TYR A 301 -5.91 13.67 4.82
CA TYR A 301 -6.22 14.43 3.60
C TYR A 301 -6.32 13.59 2.32
N GLY A 302 -5.88 12.34 2.37
CA GLY A 302 -5.78 11.44 1.23
C GLY A 302 -4.50 11.62 0.41
N SER A 303 -4.15 10.58 -0.34
CA SER A 303 -3.00 10.57 -1.26
C SER A 303 -3.40 10.66 -2.75
N SER A 304 -4.65 11.00 -3.04
CA SER A 304 -5.14 11.23 -4.40
C SER A 304 -6.08 12.42 -4.45
N ASP A 305 -5.99 13.23 -5.52
CA ASP A 305 -6.80 14.44 -5.66
C ASP A 305 -8.31 14.14 -5.61
N GLY A 306 -8.73 12.99 -6.17
CA GLY A 306 -10.13 12.55 -6.14
C GLY A 306 -10.64 12.24 -4.73
N LEU A 307 -9.85 11.53 -3.91
CA LEU A 307 -10.22 11.25 -2.52
C LEU A 307 -10.19 12.53 -1.67
N SER A 308 -9.14 13.34 -1.82
CA SER A 308 -9.02 14.61 -1.09
C SER A 308 -10.18 15.54 -1.39
N GLY A 309 -10.60 15.66 -2.65
CA GLY A 309 -11.77 16.44 -3.04
C GLY A 309 -13.06 15.90 -2.41
N ALA A 310 -13.24 14.58 -2.34
CA ALA A 310 -14.43 13.95 -1.74
C ALA A 310 -14.50 14.08 -0.20
N LEU A 311 -13.36 14.26 0.47
CA LEU A 311 -13.27 14.46 1.92
C LEU A 311 -13.57 15.90 2.34
N ARG A 312 -13.62 16.85 1.41
CA ARG A 312 -13.83 18.28 1.68
C ARG A 312 -15.32 18.62 1.70
N ASN A 313 -15.70 19.53 2.58
CA ASN A 313 -17.00 20.18 2.53
C ASN A 313 -16.95 21.37 1.55
N LEU A 314 -17.20 21.08 0.28
CA LEU A 314 -17.19 22.10 -0.78
C LEU A 314 -18.39 23.03 -0.76
N SER A 315 -19.42 22.72 0.04
CA SER A 315 -20.60 23.58 0.21
C SER A 315 -20.38 24.72 1.20
N SER A 316 -19.37 24.61 2.07
CA SER A 316 -19.04 25.62 3.07
C SER A 316 -17.95 26.57 2.56
N PRO A 317 -18.06 27.90 2.81
CA PRO A 317 -16.98 28.83 2.49
C PRO A 317 -15.78 28.71 3.45
N LEU A 318 -15.86 27.86 4.46
CA LEU A 318 -14.87 27.78 5.55
C LEU A 318 -13.72 26.81 5.28
N GLY A 319 -13.66 26.16 4.11
CA GLY A 319 -12.56 25.25 3.77
C GLY A 319 -12.50 23.97 4.61
N LEU A 320 -13.64 23.51 5.15
CA LEU A 320 -13.73 22.41 6.11
C LEU A 320 -13.58 21.02 5.46
N LEU A 321 -13.27 20.03 6.28
CA LEU A 321 -13.51 18.62 5.98
C LEU A 321 -14.99 18.25 6.21
N ALA A 322 -15.49 17.33 5.40
CA ALA A 322 -16.83 16.80 5.53
C ALA A 322 -16.99 16.04 6.85
N VAL A 323 -18.13 16.26 7.52
CA VAL A 323 -18.50 15.59 8.77
C VAL A 323 -19.72 14.70 8.55
N ASN A 324 -19.92 13.75 9.46
CA ASN A 324 -21.12 12.93 9.50
C ASN A 324 -22.36 13.80 9.68
N GLN A 325 -23.37 13.57 8.83
CA GLN A 325 -24.64 14.33 8.86
C GLN A 325 -25.71 13.67 9.75
N PHE A 326 -25.51 12.41 10.15
CA PHE A 326 -26.50 11.61 10.88
C PHE A 326 -26.18 11.50 12.38
N HIS A 327 -24.89 11.54 12.74
CA HIS A 327 -24.44 11.36 14.11
C HIS A 327 -23.38 12.40 14.49
N SER A 328 -23.42 12.82 15.75
CA SER A 328 -22.42 13.68 16.37
C SER A 328 -22.15 13.20 17.80
N ASP A 329 -21.06 13.69 18.37
CA ASP A 329 -20.62 13.44 19.73
C ASP A 329 -20.79 14.73 20.53
N GLN A 330 -21.96 14.92 21.13
CA GLN A 330 -22.30 16.15 21.86
C GLN A 330 -22.09 17.43 21.01
N GLY A 331 -22.43 17.36 19.71
CA GLY A 331 -22.23 18.46 18.76
C GLY A 331 -20.87 18.45 18.06
N LEU A 332 -19.92 17.59 18.48
CA LEU A 332 -18.64 17.41 17.79
C LEU A 332 -18.79 16.46 16.60
N GLY A 333 -18.17 16.82 15.47
CA GLY A 333 -18.25 16.06 14.23
C GLY A 333 -17.60 14.68 14.32
N PHE A 334 -18.24 13.68 13.72
CA PHE A 334 -17.62 12.40 13.38
C PHE A 334 -17.16 12.38 11.92
N MET A 335 -16.26 11.45 11.58
CA MET A 335 -15.96 11.13 10.18
C MET A 335 -17.23 10.73 9.40
N PRO A 336 -17.34 11.13 8.13
CA PRO A 336 -18.47 10.78 7.29
C PRO A 336 -18.49 9.28 6.98
N PHE A 337 -19.66 8.73 6.66
CA PHE A 337 -19.79 7.36 6.19
C PHE A 337 -19.55 7.27 4.68
N LEU A 338 -19.10 6.10 4.21
CA LEU A 338 -18.90 5.86 2.78
C LEU A 338 -20.26 5.92 2.05
N THR A 339 -20.41 6.89 1.15
CA THR A 339 -21.64 7.12 0.38
C THR A 339 -21.77 6.16 -0.80
N ARG A 340 -22.24 4.94 -0.52
CA ARG A 340 -23.13 4.16 -1.40
C ARG A 340 -24.16 3.45 -0.52
N THR A 341 -25.39 3.90 -0.65
CA THR A 341 -26.64 3.20 -0.36
C THR A 341 -26.50 1.79 0.28
N LYS A 342 -26.89 1.65 1.56
CA LYS A 342 -27.22 0.37 2.24
C LYS A 342 -26.10 -0.47 2.89
N GLN A 343 -24.93 0.06 3.28
CA GLN A 343 -23.95 -0.72 4.07
C GLN A 343 -24.09 -0.67 5.60
N CYS A 344 -24.92 0.24 6.14
CA CYS A 344 -25.35 0.18 7.55
C CYS A 344 -26.50 -0.83 7.78
N LYS A 345 -26.86 -1.64 6.77
CA LYS A 345 -27.95 -2.64 6.84
C LYS A 345 -27.44 -4.09 6.87
N ILE A 346 -26.16 -4.32 7.12
CA ILE A 346 -25.61 -5.68 7.12
C ILE A 346 -25.38 -6.13 8.55
N LEU A 347 -26.11 -7.19 8.91
CA LEU A 347 -26.16 -7.99 10.14
C LEU A 347 -27.18 -7.55 11.19
N ASN A 348 -28.43 -7.97 10.98
CA ASN A 348 -29.47 -8.08 12.01
C ASN A 348 -29.18 -9.20 13.05
N ILE A 349 -27.99 -9.80 13.06
CA ILE A 349 -27.66 -10.96 13.89
C ILE A 349 -26.86 -10.55 15.14
N ILE A 350 -26.22 -9.38 15.12
CA ILE A 350 -25.57 -8.73 16.26
C ILE A 350 -25.76 -7.23 15.99
N SER A 351 -26.24 -6.41 16.93
CA SER A 351 -26.62 -5.01 16.69
C SER A 351 -25.45 -4.04 16.33
N LEU A 352 -24.36 -4.52 15.74
CA LEU A 352 -23.29 -3.72 15.17
C LEU A 352 -23.69 -3.32 13.74
N CYS A 353 -24.27 -2.13 13.55
CA CYS A 353 -24.14 -1.48 12.25
C CYS A 353 -22.66 -1.15 12.03
N PHE A 354 -21.99 -1.91 11.15
CA PHE A 354 -20.64 -1.60 10.69
C PHE A 354 -20.70 -0.51 9.62
N CYS A 355 -20.87 0.74 10.06
CA CYS A 355 -20.71 1.90 9.19
C CYS A 355 -19.23 2.15 8.92
N VAL A 356 -18.78 1.84 7.70
CA VAL A 356 -17.43 2.19 7.24
C VAL A 356 -17.32 3.71 7.17
N ARG A 357 -16.41 4.27 7.97
CA ARG A 357 -16.08 5.69 7.95
C ARG A 357 -15.05 5.98 6.86
N VAL A 358 -15.12 7.16 6.26
CA VAL A 358 -14.19 7.59 5.22
C VAL A 358 -13.18 8.57 5.82
N SER A 359 -11.91 8.34 5.53
CA SER A 359 -10.79 9.23 5.85
C SER A 359 -9.80 9.27 4.69
N GLY A 360 -8.66 9.93 4.88
CA GLY A 360 -7.56 9.97 3.91
C GLY A 360 -6.88 8.62 3.70
N ASP A 361 -6.89 7.76 4.72
CA ASP A 361 -6.41 6.37 4.68
C ASP A 361 -7.56 5.37 4.83
N SER A 362 -7.50 4.25 4.11
CA SER A 362 -8.55 3.23 4.11
C SER A 362 -8.60 2.42 5.43
N ARG A 363 -7.45 2.28 6.10
CA ARG A 363 -7.27 1.50 7.35
C ARG A 363 -7.75 2.25 8.58
N ALA A 364 -8.35 3.44 8.44
CA ALA A 364 -8.92 4.21 9.54
C ALA A 364 -9.94 3.42 10.40
N ASN A 365 -10.52 2.35 9.86
CA ASN A 365 -11.52 1.50 10.52
C ASN A 365 -10.94 0.20 11.11
N GLU A 366 -9.62 0.03 11.17
CA GLU A 366 -8.98 -1.22 11.61
C GLU A 366 -9.28 -1.54 13.09
N HIS A 367 -9.29 -0.54 13.97
CA HIS A 367 -9.74 -0.62 15.36
C HIS A 367 -10.16 0.75 15.89
N LEU A 368 -10.72 0.77 17.10
CA LEU A 368 -11.30 1.97 17.73
C LEU A 368 -10.28 3.08 17.97
N GLY A 369 -9.03 2.74 18.30
CA GLY A 369 -7.95 3.71 18.51
C GLY A 369 -7.66 4.54 17.27
N MET A 370 -7.53 3.90 16.10
CA MET A 370 -7.41 4.59 14.82
C MET A 370 -8.64 5.44 14.49
N ILE A 371 -9.86 4.92 14.69
CA ILE A 371 -11.08 5.71 14.48
C ILE A 371 -11.08 6.98 15.32
N ALA A 372 -10.63 6.89 16.59
CA ALA A 372 -10.56 8.03 17.50
C ALA A 372 -9.51 9.06 17.04
N LEU A 373 -8.30 8.63 16.67
CA LEU A 373 -7.25 9.53 16.17
C LEU A 373 -7.65 10.21 14.86
N HIS A 374 -8.18 9.47 13.89
CA HIS A 374 -8.69 10.09 12.64
C HIS A 374 -9.80 11.10 12.92
N THR A 375 -10.71 10.80 13.86
CA THR A 375 -11.76 11.75 14.28
C THR A 375 -11.18 13.00 14.93
N LEU A 376 -10.17 12.85 15.80
CA LEU A 376 -9.50 13.97 16.48
C LEU A 376 -8.84 14.92 15.47
N PHE A 377 -8.09 14.38 14.50
CA PHE A 377 -7.39 15.18 13.49
C PHE A 377 -8.36 15.88 12.53
N LEU A 378 -9.47 15.23 12.19
CA LEU A 378 -10.56 15.87 11.44
C LEU A 378 -11.14 17.07 12.20
N ARG A 379 -11.41 16.90 13.51
CA ARG A 379 -11.93 17.99 14.36
C ARG A 379 -10.93 19.13 14.44
N GLU A 380 -9.64 18.83 14.60
CA GLU A 380 -8.59 19.84 14.67
C GLU A 380 -8.44 20.62 13.36
N HIS A 381 -8.55 19.97 12.20
CA HIS A 381 -8.58 20.67 10.92
C HIS A 381 -9.74 21.69 10.87
N ASN A 382 -10.95 21.27 11.21
CA ASN A 382 -12.12 22.14 11.16
C ASN A 382 -12.00 23.31 12.15
N ARG A 383 -11.49 23.05 13.36
CA ARG A 383 -11.18 24.09 14.35
C ARG A 383 -10.17 25.10 13.81
N LEU A 384 -9.07 24.64 13.21
CA LEU A 384 -8.05 25.51 12.62
C LEU A 384 -8.63 26.36 11.49
N ALA A 385 -9.40 25.75 10.58
CA ALA A 385 -10.01 26.46 9.46
C ALA A 385 -11.00 27.56 9.91
N GLU A 386 -11.83 27.27 10.92
CA GLU A 386 -12.75 28.25 11.51
C GLU A 386 -12.00 29.42 12.19
N GLU A 387 -10.97 29.14 12.99
CA GLU A 387 -10.17 30.18 13.63
C GLU A 387 -9.38 31.02 12.61
N LEU A 388 -8.82 30.38 11.58
CA LEU A 388 -8.14 31.10 10.49
C LEU A 388 -9.09 32.00 9.71
N HIS A 389 -10.35 31.59 9.52
CA HIS A 389 -11.36 32.43 8.87
C HIS A 389 -11.73 33.65 9.73
N LYS A 390 -11.86 33.48 11.04
CA LYS A 390 -12.10 34.62 11.97
C LYS A 390 -10.97 35.65 11.90
N LEU A 391 -9.73 35.19 11.83
CA LEU A 391 -8.54 36.05 11.71
C LEU A 391 -8.39 36.65 10.30
N ASN A 392 -8.76 35.91 9.26
CA ASN A 392 -8.60 36.30 7.86
C ASN A 392 -9.91 36.11 7.08
N PRO A 393 -10.92 36.97 7.27
CA PRO A 393 -12.22 36.82 6.60
C PRO A 393 -12.16 36.90 5.07
N HIS A 394 -11.09 37.48 4.53
CA HIS A 394 -10.84 37.65 3.09
C HIS A 394 -10.27 36.40 2.41
N TRP A 395 -9.88 35.36 3.16
CA TRP A 395 -9.32 34.14 2.58
C TRP A 395 -10.39 33.28 1.91
N SER A 396 -10.03 32.72 0.76
CA SER A 396 -10.88 31.77 0.04
C SER A 396 -10.97 30.42 0.79
N PRO A 397 -12.00 29.60 0.54
CA PRO A 397 -12.14 28.28 1.15
C PRO A 397 -10.94 27.37 0.85
N ASP A 398 -10.35 27.48 -0.35
CA ASP A 398 -9.13 26.74 -0.71
C ASP A 398 -7.91 27.18 0.09
N THR A 399 -7.79 28.48 0.37
CA THR A 399 -6.68 29.02 1.17
C THR A 399 -6.80 28.55 2.62
N LEU A 400 -8.02 28.61 3.19
CA LEU A 400 -8.30 28.12 4.54
C LEU A 400 -7.97 26.63 4.68
N TYR A 401 -8.43 25.81 3.74
CA TYR A 401 -8.13 24.38 3.70
C TYR A 401 -6.62 24.11 3.67
N GLN A 402 -5.89 24.78 2.77
CA GLN A 402 -4.46 24.54 2.60
C GLN A 402 -3.62 25.05 3.79
N GLU A 403 -3.97 26.18 4.40
CA GLU A 403 -3.28 26.67 5.60
C GLU A 403 -3.58 25.80 6.82
N ALA A 404 -4.83 25.38 7.03
CA ALA A 404 -5.18 24.42 8.08
C ALA A 404 -4.45 23.08 7.87
N ARG A 405 -4.41 22.57 6.63
CA ARG A 405 -3.63 21.36 6.25
C ARG A 405 -2.15 21.52 6.55
N LYS A 406 -1.56 22.66 6.20
CA LYS A 406 -0.14 22.94 6.42
C LYS A 406 0.21 22.97 7.91
N ILE A 407 -0.62 23.63 8.72
CA ILE A 407 -0.44 23.69 10.18
C ILE A 407 -0.58 22.29 10.78
N LEU A 408 -1.61 21.53 10.42
CA LEU A 408 -1.83 20.19 10.97
C LEU A 408 -0.70 19.23 10.61
N GLY A 409 -0.18 19.30 9.37
CA GLY A 409 1.00 18.56 8.97
C GLY A 409 2.24 18.93 9.79
N ALA A 410 2.44 20.21 10.09
CA ALA A 410 3.55 20.67 10.95
C ALA A 410 3.40 20.18 12.40
N VAL A 411 2.19 20.22 12.97
CA VAL A 411 1.90 19.65 14.30
C VAL A 411 2.20 18.16 14.31
N HIS A 412 1.77 17.44 13.27
CA HIS A 412 2.05 16.00 13.15
C HIS A 412 3.56 15.69 13.08
N GLN A 413 4.34 16.51 12.35
CA GLN A 413 5.80 16.42 12.33
C GLN A 413 6.42 16.70 13.71
N ILE A 414 6.04 17.79 14.39
CA ILE A 414 6.57 18.13 15.71
C ILE A 414 6.31 16.99 16.71
N LEU A 415 5.07 16.49 16.78
CA LEU A 415 4.72 15.38 17.66
C LEU A 415 5.54 14.12 17.36
N THR A 416 5.79 13.84 16.07
CA THR A 416 6.55 12.66 15.66
C THR A 416 8.03 12.77 16.00
N TRP A 417 8.70 13.87 15.63
CA TRP A 417 10.13 14.03 15.83
C TRP A 417 10.53 14.39 17.26
N ASP A 418 9.78 15.24 17.95
CA ASP A 418 10.17 15.73 19.27
C ASP A 418 9.66 14.85 20.41
N HIS A 419 8.48 14.22 20.24
CA HIS A 419 7.83 13.48 21.32
C HIS A 419 7.86 11.96 21.13
N TYR A 420 7.64 11.47 19.90
CA TYR A 420 7.54 10.04 19.64
C TYR A 420 8.90 9.36 19.40
N LEU A 421 9.68 9.82 18.42
CA LEU A 421 10.95 9.17 18.04
C LEU A 421 11.95 9.04 19.20
N PRO A 422 12.15 10.05 20.07
CA PRO A 422 13.09 9.91 21.19
C PRO A 422 12.67 8.84 22.20
N ARG A 423 11.36 8.55 22.31
CA ARG A 423 10.82 7.50 23.20
C ARG A 423 10.94 6.11 22.60
N VAL A 424 10.91 5.99 21.28
CA VAL A 424 11.06 4.71 20.58
C VAL A 424 12.53 4.33 20.40
N LEU A 425 13.36 5.28 19.92
CA LEU A 425 14.78 5.06 19.67
C LEU A 425 15.61 5.04 20.98
N GLY A 426 15.15 5.77 21.99
CA GLY A 426 15.93 6.05 23.19
C GLY A 426 16.95 7.18 22.97
N ARG A 427 17.40 7.80 24.07
CA ARG A 427 18.18 9.05 24.03
C ARG A 427 19.46 8.95 23.20
N SER A 428 20.26 7.90 23.41
CA SER A 428 21.57 7.75 22.74
C SER A 428 21.41 7.52 21.23
N ALA A 429 20.51 6.62 20.82
CA ALA A 429 20.28 6.35 19.41
C ALA A 429 19.61 7.54 18.71
N ASN A 430 18.70 8.25 19.37
CA ASN A 430 18.08 9.45 18.82
C ASN A 430 19.13 10.54 18.53
N LEU A 431 20.05 10.80 19.46
CA LEU A 431 21.12 11.79 19.24
C LEU A 431 22.09 11.40 18.11
N ALA A 432 22.32 10.11 17.91
CA ALA A 432 23.21 9.61 16.87
C ALA A 432 22.55 9.59 15.48
N LEU A 433 21.29 9.15 15.40
CA LEU A 433 20.56 8.93 14.14
C LEU A 433 19.79 10.16 13.67
N MET A 434 19.38 11.05 14.59
CA MET A 434 18.57 12.24 14.31
C MET A 434 19.30 13.51 14.78
N PRO A 435 20.39 13.92 14.11
CA PRO A 435 21.10 15.16 14.45
C PRO A 435 20.21 16.40 14.21
N PRO A 436 20.55 17.56 14.81
CA PRO A 436 19.81 18.80 14.59
C PRO A 436 19.67 19.12 13.10
N TYR A 437 18.46 19.53 12.71
CA TYR A 437 18.13 19.82 11.31
C TYR A 437 18.96 20.98 10.76
N LYS A 438 19.63 20.77 9.62
CA LYS A 438 20.53 21.76 8.98
C LYS A 438 19.92 22.49 7.79
N GLY A 439 18.65 22.21 7.48
CA GLY A 439 17.99 22.70 6.26
C GLY A 439 17.70 21.58 5.26
N TYR A 440 16.95 21.93 4.22
CA TYR A 440 16.54 21.00 3.17
C TYR A 440 17.70 20.72 2.21
N ASP A 441 18.03 19.45 2.02
CA ASP A 441 19.02 19.00 1.05
C ASP A 441 18.32 18.36 -0.15
N PRO A 442 18.26 19.00 -1.33
CA PRO A 442 17.61 18.44 -2.51
C PRO A 442 18.31 17.20 -3.09
N ALA A 443 19.58 16.96 -2.73
CA ALA A 443 20.34 15.81 -3.19
C ALA A 443 20.11 14.56 -2.32
N ALA A 444 19.58 14.72 -1.10
CA ALA A 444 19.18 13.61 -0.26
C ALA A 444 18.09 12.80 -0.98
N ASP A 445 18.22 11.47 -0.93
CA ASP A 445 17.22 10.58 -1.51
C ASP A 445 15.92 10.66 -0.69
N HIS A 446 14.91 11.32 -1.28
CA HIS A 446 13.61 11.51 -0.67
C HIS A 446 12.63 10.38 -1.00
N SER A 447 13.10 9.28 -1.60
CA SER A 447 12.33 8.03 -1.70
C SER A 447 12.32 7.23 -0.38
N PHE A 448 12.77 7.86 0.72
CA PHE A 448 13.12 7.33 2.05
C PHE A 448 12.25 6.24 2.69
N VAL A 449 11.02 6.04 2.24
CA VAL A 449 10.25 4.85 2.62
C VAL A 449 10.78 3.67 1.82
N THR A 450 11.62 2.88 2.49
CA THR A 450 12.13 1.64 1.92
C THR A 450 11.18 0.48 2.16
N ASN A 451 11.32 -0.55 1.33
CA ASN A 451 10.61 -1.81 1.51
C ASN A 451 10.86 -2.41 2.92
N SER A 452 12.09 -2.26 3.44
CA SER A 452 12.45 -2.68 4.81
C SER A 452 11.79 -1.84 5.89
N LEU A 453 11.53 -0.56 5.65
CA LEU A 453 10.92 0.35 6.62
C LEU A 453 9.50 -0.11 6.97
N GLN A 454 8.72 -0.51 5.95
CA GLN A 454 7.38 -1.09 6.11
C GLN A 454 7.40 -2.24 7.13
N ASN A 455 8.35 -3.18 7.01
CA ASN A 455 8.44 -4.33 7.91
C ASN A 455 8.94 -3.94 9.32
N THR A 456 9.76 -2.90 9.42
CA THR A 456 10.39 -2.48 10.67
C THR A 456 9.43 -1.68 11.57
N PHE A 457 8.52 -0.88 10.99
CA PHE A 457 7.54 -0.11 11.76
C PHE A 457 6.54 -0.99 12.54
N PHE A 458 6.33 -2.24 12.13
CA PHE A 458 5.53 -3.22 12.90
C PHE A 458 6.12 -3.56 14.28
N TYR A 459 7.36 -3.16 14.58
CA TYR A 459 7.99 -3.37 15.88
C TYR A 459 7.27 -2.68 17.04
N VAL A 460 6.77 -1.44 16.85
CA VAL A 460 6.16 -0.67 17.96
C VAL A 460 4.79 -1.22 18.37
N PRO A 461 3.89 -1.57 17.44
CA PRO A 461 2.65 -2.27 17.80
C PRO A 461 2.88 -3.66 18.40
N GLN A 462 3.80 -4.46 17.86
CA GLN A 462 3.96 -5.85 18.28
C GLN A 462 4.65 -6.04 19.64
N LYS A 463 5.54 -5.13 20.06
CA LYS A 463 6.23 -5.26 21.36
C LYS A 463 5.45 -4.71 22.55
N LYS A 464 4.46 -3.83 22.32
CA LYS A 464 3.78 -3.07 23.38
C LYS A 464 2.26 -3.02 23.27
N GLY A 465 1.68 -3.56 22.20
CA GLY A 465 0.25 -3.48 21.91
C GLY A 465 -0.39 -4.85 21.71
N LEU A 466 -0.65 -5.56 22.81
CA LEU A 466 -1.71 -6.57 22.85
C LEU A 466 -2.41 -6.46 24.21
N LYS A 467 -3.54 -5.75 24.19
CA LYS A 467 -4.66 -5.90 25.12
C LYS A 467 -5.94 -5.83 24.34
#